data_AF-A0A4R6ID42-F1
#
_entry.id   AF-A0A4R6ID42-F1
#
_cell.length_a   1.000
_cell.length_b   1.000
_cell.length_c   1.000
_cell.angle_alpha   90.00
_cell.angle_beta   90.00
_cell.angle_gamma   90.00
#
_symmetry.space_group_name_H-M   'P 1'
#
loop_
_entity.id
_entity.type
_entity.pdbx_description
1 polymer ?
#
loop_
_entity_poly.entity_id
_entity_poly.type
_entity_poly.pdbx_seq_one_letter_code
_entity_poly.pdbx_strand_id
1 'polypeptide(L)'
;MSKFLSKKVLKIVGISAATLGIAGGIVGAGVYKTITPSRPVFFNFAAYASEGNIEELSQNFSYRTYTDVNDFKDQILAQRVSAGITSGYQIASMIKEGLLRQIDYDAFFNIKGTSRERGINNYDSAWAQATFTDSVYEQFSFFDSYINQVFPNQNLHLWNFMVPYYTQYKEIFYDWNDIIKTNLTQSEISNEEIDFETRIKSLDSASDGQSIENLLKVLNSLVSSDKIFSFHDEMRDNIAYGSMNLVNQDVENFDGALDIETNSKYVDNFVAQIEKGLNTGIENTSKILFSTDSQPMLNGLINPQLNIAAALIYNGDALDSFFASDNFVNYADENFQGSRNPTRSAKIKSKISLTDGLIIPKYVSEERANSNLKLIHDSFYDGWFNEDFQTLPDSLYGSFVDHENNTVNMYNKDAEEFTKSGFQNFDFVNYTPPTKIINNLVFFKSITKPIDTTNTDLYKNNYIYTTLLGYGYEEAEVYKGSDLERLTTIGTRLGILDFEGIKVPSFISPAGDAIVASAQIYYLKRLKG
;
A
#
# COMPACT_ATOMS: atom_id res chain seq x y z
N MET A 1 -7.26 -15.49 -80.87
CA MET A 1 -8.00 -14.29 -80.38
C MET A 1 -7.30 -13.72 -79.14
N SER A 2 -6.01 -13.43 -79.26
CA SER A 2 -5.14 -12.94 -78.17
C SER A 2 -4.14 -11.98 -78.82
N LYS A 3 -4.06 -10.77 -78.27
CA LYS A 3 -3.30 -9.57 -78.66
C LYS A 3 -4.26 -8.43 -79.03
N PHE A 4 -4.60 -7.62 -78.03
CA PHE A 4 -4.63 -6.14 -78.09
C PHE A 4 -5.28 -5.59 -76.80
N LEU A 5 -4.65 -5.82 -75.65
CA LEU A 5 -4.79 -4.90 -74.52
C LEU A 5 -3.60 -3.97 -74.59
N SER A 6 -3.82 -2.73 -75.05
CA SER A 6 -2.75 -1.75 -75.19
C SER A 6 -2.11 -1.49 -73.82
N LYS A 7 -0.79 -1.24 -73.76
CA LYS A 7 -0.08 -0.90 -72.52
C LYS A 7 -0.76 0.24 -71.72
N LYS A 8 -1.54 1.11 -72.38
CA LYS A 8 -2.36 2.15 -71.74
C LYS A 8 -3.55 1.56 -70.97
N VAL A 9 -4.28 0.59 -71.54
CA VAL A 9 -5.40 -0.06 -70.86
C VAL A 9 -4.92 -0.90 -69.67
N LEU A 10 -3.79 -1.59 -69.79
CA LEU A 10 -3.18 -2.34 -68.69
C LEU A 10 -2.72 -1.43 -67.53
N LYS A 11 -2.18 -0.23 -67.84
CA LYS A 11 -1.87 0.78 -66.82
C LYS A 11 -3.13 1.35 -66.14
N ILE A 12 -4.19 1.62 -66.90
CA ILE A 12 -5.46 2.11 -66.34
C ILE A 12 -6.09 1.06 -65.44
N VAL A 13 -6.17 -0.20 -65.89
CA VAL A 13 -6.69 -1.32 -65.08
C VAL A 13 -5.83 -1.56 -63.84
N GLY A 14 -4.50 -1.47 -63.94
CA GLY A 14 -3.59 -1.60 -62.80
C GLY A 14 -3.75 -0.48 -61.77
N ILE A 15 -3.90 0.78 -62.23
CA ILE A 15 -4.16 1.92 -61.34
C ILE A 15 -5.54 1.78 -60.69
N SER A 16 -6.59 1.45 -61.46
CA SER A 16 -7.94 1.25 -60.92
C SER A 16 -8.00 0.09 -59.91
N ALA A 17 -7.29 -1.01 -60.16
CA ALA A 17 -7.18 -2.13 -59.22
C ALA A 17 -6.42 -1.73 -57.94
N ALA A 18 -5.35 -0.94 -58.05
CA ALA A 18 -4.62 -0.41 -56.90
C ALA A 18 -5.47 0.59 -56.09
N THR A 19 -6.21 1.47 -56.75
CA THR A 19 -7.13 2.42 -56.09
C THR A 19 -8.28 1.70 -55.40
N LEU A 20 -8.85 0.66 -56.02
CA LEU A 20 -9.88 -0.18 -55.41
C LEU A 20 -9.34 -1.03 -54.25
N GLY A 21 -8.10 -1.51 -54.34
CA GLY A 21 -7.42 -2.19 -53.23
C GLY A 21 -7.18 -1.28 -52.03
N ILE A 22 -6.76 -0.03 -52.27
CA ILE A 22 -6.56 0.97 -51.21
C ILE A 22 -7.91 1.38 -50.60
N ALA A 23 -8.93 1.66 -51.42
CA ALA A 23 -10.27 2.00 -50.94
C ALA A 23 -10.91 0.83 -50.15
N GLY A 24 -10.75 -0.41 -50.64
CA GLY A 24 -11.18 -1.62 -49.94
C GLY A 24 -10.43 -1.86 -48.64
N GLY A 25 -9.14 -1.52 -48.58
CA GLY A 25 -8.34 -1.57 -47.34
C GLY A 25 -8.77 -0.52 -46.32
N ILE A 26 -9.10 0.70 -46.74
CA ILE A 26 -9.60 1.77 -45.85
C ILE A 26 -11.00 1.44 -45.33
N VAL A 27 -11.91 0.98 -46.20
CA VAL A 27 -13.25 0.54 -45.80
C VAL A 27 -13.14 -0.70 -44.91
N GLY A 28 -12.27 -1.65 -45.24
CA GLY A 28 -12.00 -2.84 -44.43
C GLY A 28 -11.46 -2.49 -43.04
N ALA A 29 -10.53 -1.55 -42.94
CA ALA A 29 -10.01 -1.06 -41.65
C ALA A 29 -11.07 -0.27 -40.86
N GLY A 30 -11.93 0.50 -41.54
CA GLY A 30 -13.04 1.21 -40.92
C GLY A 30 -14.11 0.26 -40.37
N VAL A 31 -14.48 -0.76 -41.16
CA VAL A 31 -15.40 -1.84 -40.78
C VAL A 31 -14.79 -2.70 -39.66
N TYR A 32 -13.52 -3.05 -39.74
CA TYR A 32 -12.81 -3.76 -38.67
C TYR A 32 -12.80 -2.95 -37.38
N LYS A 33 -12.49 -1.65 -37.42
CA LYS A 33 -12.51 -0.77 -36.24
C LYS A 33 -13.92 -0.56 -35.66
N THR A 34 -14.97 -0.68 -36.48
CA THR A 34 -16.36 -0.65 -36.00
C THR A 34 -16.82 -2.00 -35.43
N ILE A 35 -16.25 -3.11 -35.90
CA ILE A 35 -16.53 -4.48 -35.40
C ILE A 35 -15.68 -4.82 -34.17
N THR A 36 -14.46 -4.28 -34.07
CA THR A 36 -13.58 -4.38 -32.89
C THR A 36 -13.29 -2.98 -32.35
N PRO A 37 -14.17 -2.42 -31.49
CA PRO A 37 -13.88 -1.17 -30.82
C PRO A 37 -12.54 -1.25 -30.10
N SER A 38 -11.71 -0.22 -30.22
CA SER A 38 -10.47 -0.15 -29.43
C SER A 38 -10.82 -0.17 -27.95
N ARG A 39 -10.22 -1.09 -27.19
CA ARG A 39 -10.43 -1.16 -25.75
C ARG A 39 -10.08 0.18 -25.09
N PRO A 40 -10.91 0.69 -24.16
CA PRO A 40 -10.54 1.81 -23.31
C PRO A 40 -9.22 1.53 -22.61
N VAL A 41 -8.45 2.55 -22.30
CA VAL A 41 -7.15 2.38 -21.66
C VAL A 41 -7.32 2.55 -20.16
N PHE A 42 -6.75 1.61 -19.39
CA PHE A 42 -6.59 1.71 -17.95
C PHE A 42 -5.11 1.94 -17.65
N PHE A 43 -4.78 2.97 -16.87
CA PHE A 43 -3.40 3.25 -16.46
C PHE A 43 -3.22 2.98 -14.96
N ASN A 44 -2.19 2.23 -14.60
CA ASN A 44 -1.81 1.98 -13.21
C ASN A 44 -0.42 2.51 -12.90
N PHE A 45 -0.23 3.12 -11.73
CA PHE A 45 1.09 3.53 -11.25
C PHE A 45 1.85 2.29 -10.78
N ALA A 46 2.90 1.91 -11.52
CA ALA A 46 3.63 0.64 -11.33
C ALA A 46 2.72 -0.62 -11.33
N ALA A 47 3.30 -1.80 -11.48
CA ALA A 47 2.55 -3.05 -11.71
C ALA A 47 2.02 -3.68 -10.41
N TYR A 48 1.35 -2.91 -9.55
CA TYR A 48 0.80 -3.40 -8.29
C TYR A 48 -0.59 -3.98 -8.52
N ALA A 49 -0.68 -5.16 -9.12
CA ALA A 49 -1.94 -5.89 -9.28
C ALA A 49 -1.67 -7.38 -9.53
N SER A 50 -2.59 -8.25 -9.07
CA SER A 50 -2.48 -9.69 -9.35
C SER A 50 -2.63 -9.97 -10.84
N GLU A 51 -1.93 -11.00 -11.35
CA GLU A 51 -2.01 -11.38 -12.76
C GLU A 51 -3.46 -11.71 -13.16
N GLY A 52 -4.20 -12.43 -12.32
CA GLY A 52 -5.62 -12.74 -12.57
C GLY A 52 -6.49 -11.50 -12.70
N ASN A 53 -6.30 -10.50 -11.83
CA ASN A 53 -7.04 -9.25 -11.89
C ASN A 53 -6.66 -8.42 -13.12
N ILE A 54 -5.38 -8.39 -13.50
CA ILE A 54 -4.92 -7.74 -14.73
C ILE A 54 -5.53 -8.43 -15.96
N GLU A 55 -5.57 -9.75 -15.99
CA GLU A 55 -6.15 -10.53 -17.08
C GLU A 55 -7.65 -10.23 -17.22
N GLU A 56 -8.39 -10.25 -16.11
CA GLU A 56 -9.82 -9.92 -16.07
C GLU A 56 -10.09 -8.51 -16.60
N LEU A 57 -9.37 -7.52 -16.06
CA LEU A 57 -9.51 -6.14 -16.49
C LEU A 57 -9.11 -5.95 -17.96
N SER A 58 -8.07 -6.66 -18.42
CA SER A 58 -7.56 -6.60 -19.79
C SER A 58 -8.53 -7.18 -20.83
N GLN A 59 -9.56 -7.93 -20.43
CA GLN A 59 -10.64 -8.33 -21.34
C GLN A 59 -11.39 -7.11 -21.88
N ASN A 60 -11.54 -6.08 -21.04
CA ASN A 60 -12.30 -4.87 -21.34
C ASN A 60 -11.41 -3.64 -21.55
N PHE A 61 -10.21 -3.62 -20.99
CA PHE A 61 -9.26 -2.50 -21.09
C PHE A 61 -7.97 -2.87 -21.83
N SER A 62 -7.29 -1.86 -22.38
CA SER A 62 -5.85 -1.90 -22.61
C SER A 62 -5.18 -1.47 -21.31
N TYR A 63 -4.80 -2.43 -20.48
CA TYR A 63 -4.05 -2.19 -19.26
C TYR A 63 -2.63 -1.71 -19.59
N ARG A 64 -2.18 -0.65 -18.92
CA ARG A 64 -0.85 -0.07 -19.07
C ARG A 64 -0.33 0.41 -17.74
N THR A 65 0.97 0.33 -17.55
CA THR A 65 1.65 0.89 -16.38
C THR A 65 2.45 2.12 -16.77
N TYR A 66 2.71 2.99 -15.80
CA TYR A 66 3.60 4.13 -15.95
C TYR A 66 4.47 4.28 -14.71
N THR A 67 5.61 4.95 -14.88
CA THR A 67 6.57 5.24 -13.81
C THR A 67 6.75 6.75 -13.60
N ASP A 68 6.44 7.58 -14.59
CA ASP A 68 6.49 9.04 -14.49
C ASP A 68 5.09 9.59 -14.25
N VAL A 69 4.89 10.23 -13.11
CA VAL A 69 3.63 10.87 -12.72
C VAL A 69 3.15 11.86 -13.79
N ASN A 70 4.05 12.57 -14.49
CA ASN A 70 3.67 13.52 -15.54
C ASN A 70 3.05 12.83 -16.76
N ASP A 71 3.49 11.63 -17.11
CA ASP A 71 2.92 10.89 -18.25
C ASP A 71 1.43 10.62 -18.04
N PHE A 72 1.01 10.22 -16.83
CA PHE A 72 -0.40 9.97 -16.55
C PHE A 72 -1.29 11.20 -16.82
N LYS A 73 -0.84 12.39 -16.38
CA LYS A 73 -1.57 13.64 -16.62
C LYS A 73 -1.62 13.97 -18.11
N ASP A 74 -0.52 13.81 -18.82
CA ASP A 74 -0.45 14.05 -20.27
C ASP A 74 -1.40 13.12 -21.04
N GLN A 75 -1.52 11.86 -20.64
CA GLN A 75 -2.48 10.93 -21.25
C GLN A 75 -3.94 11.31 -20.94
N ILE A 76 -4.22 11.86 -19.75
CA ILE A 76 -5.54 12.42 -19.43
C ILE A 76 -5.85 13.62 -20.31
N LEU A 77 -4.92 14.57 -20.44
CA LEU A 77 -5.08 15.75 -21.31
C LEU A 77 -5.26 15.37 -22.78
N ALA A 78 -4.58 14.31 -23.24
CA ALA A 78 -4.73 13.75 -24.58
C ALA A 78 -6.01 12.93 -24.79
N GLN A 79 -6.87 12.82 -23.77
CA GLN A 79 -8.12 12.05 -23.77
C GLN A 79 -7.94 10.56 -24.07
N ARG A 80 -6.82 9.98 -23.64
CA ARG A 80 -6.46 8.60 -23.94
C ARG A 80 -6.81 7.62 -22.83
N VAL A 81 -7.06 8.09 -21.62
CA VAL A 81 -7.29 7.27 -20.41
C VAL A 81 -8.78 7.18 -20.12
N SER A 82 -9.30 6.00 -19.81
CA SER A 82 -10.72 5.84 -19.45
C SER A 82 -10.94 5.65 -17.96
N ALA A 83 -9.91 5.22 -17.26
CA ALA A 83 -9.79 5.14 -15.80
C ALA A 83 -8.32 4.92 -15.45
N GLY A 84 -7.94 5.17 -14.21
CA GLY A 84 -6.61 4.80 -13.76
C GLY A 84 -6.38 5.05 -12.29
N ILE A 85 -5.27 4.53 -11.78
CA ILE A 85 -4.85 4.67 -10.39
C ILE A 85 -3.63 5.58 -10.35
N THR A 86 -3.66 6.59 -9.49
CA THR A 86 -2.52 7.48 -9.24
C THR A 86 -2.56 8.06 -7.82
N SER A 87 -1.51 8.80 -7.44
CA SER A 87 -1.37 9.42 -6.13
C SER A 87 -2.39 10.51 -5.82
N GLY A 88 -2.85 10.55 -4.58
CA GLY A 88 -3.81 11.53 -4.07
C GLY A 88 -3.41 12.99 -4.31
N TYR A 89 -2.10 13.28 -4.32
CA TYR A 89 -1.59 14.61 -4.67
C TYR A 89 -1.90 14.98 -6.13
N GLN A 90 -1.61 14.08 -7.06
CA GLN A 90 -1.91 14.31 -8.47
C GLN A 90 -3.42 14.43 -8.68
N ILE A 91 -4.20 13.61 -7.99
CA ILE A 91 -5.67 13.66 -8.02
C ILE A 91 -6.16 15.04 -7.55
N ALA A 92 -5.70 15.53 -6.41
CA ALA A 92 -6.07 16.85 -5.90
C ALA A 92 -5.75 17.98 -6.89
N SER A 93 -4.58 17.95 -7.54
CA SER A 93 -4.22 18.89 -8.61
C SER A 93 -5.18 18.80 -9.80
N MET A 94 -5.50 17.59 -10.26
CA MET A 94 -6.41 17.37 -11.39
C MET A 94 -7.87 17.75 -11.08
N ILE A 95 -8.30 17.69 -9.82
CA ILE A 95 -9.61 18.21 -9.39
C ILE A 95 -9.66 19.72 -9.57
N LYS A 96 -8.64 20.46 -9.11
CA LYS A 96 -8.55 21.94 -9.28
C LYS A 96 -8.56 22.35 -10.76
N GLU A 97 -7.96 21.53 -11.61
CA GLU A 97 -7.96 21.73 -13.06
C GLU A 97 -9.26 21.29 -13.75
N GLY A 98 -10.20 20.69 -13.01
CA GLY A 98 -11.48 20.23 -13.53
C GLY A 98 -11.36 19.05 -14.50
N LEU A 99 -10.29 18.25 -14.39
CA LEU A 99 -9.98 17.12 -15.27
C LEU A 99 -10.68 15.83 -14.84
N LEU A 100 -11.12 15.74 -13.58
CA LEU A 100 -11.75 14.55 -13.01
C LEU A 100 -13.25 14.74 -12.81
N ARG A 101 -14.00 13.64 -12.85
CA ARG A 101 -15.41 13.59 -12.42
C ARG A 101 -15.51 12.95 -11.05
N GLN A 102 -16.61 13.22 -10.35
CA GLN A 102 -16.93 12.50 -9.14
C GLN A 102 -17.19 11.02 -9.43
N ILE A 103 -16.84 10.16 -8.48
CA ILE A 103 -17.11 8.72 -8.50
C ILE A 103 -18.59 8.51 -8.25
N ASP A 104 -19.23 7.77 -9.13
CA ASP A 104 -20.56 7.22 -8.88
C ASP A 104 -20.39 5.92 -8.09
N TYR A 105 -20.45 6.02 -6.77
CA TYR A 105 -20.27 4.86 -5.90
C TYR A 105 -21.39 3.82 -6.04
N ASP A 106 -22.60 4.20 -6.47
CA ASP A 106 -23.65 3.21 -6.75
C ASP A 106 -23.29 2.36 -7.98
N ALA A 107 -22.67 2.98 -8.98
CA ALA A 107 -22.14 2.25 -10.13
C ALA A 107 -20.92 1.39 -9.75
N PHE A 108 -20.01 1.93 -8.93
CA PHE A 108 -18.84 1.22 -8.43
C PHE A 108 -19.24 -0.05 -7.66
N PHE A 109 -20.14 0.05 -6.68
CA PHE A 109 -20.63 -1.10 -5.90
C PHE A 109 -21.67 -1.96 -6.64
N ASN A 110 -21.92 -1.71 -7.94
CA ASN A 110 -22.91 -2.43 -8.74
C ASN A 110 -24.33 -2.47 -8.11
N ILE A 111 -24.73 -1.37 -7.45
CA ILE A 111 -26.07 -1.20 -6.84
C ILE A 111 -26.94 -0.16 -7.55
N LYS A 112 -26.42 0.51 -8.59
CA LYS A 112 -27.18 1.45 -9.41
C LYS A 112 -28.36 0.76 -10.11
N GLY A 113 -29.55 1.34 -10.01
CA GLY A 113 -30.81 0.78 -10.52
C GLY A 113 -31.40 -0.34 -9.66
N THR A 114 -30.80 -0.65 -8.50
CA THR A 114 -31.31 -1.66 -7.56
C THR A 114 -32.05 -1.00 -6.40
N SER A 115 -32.74 -1.80 -5.58
CA SER A 115 -33.34 -1.31 -4.33
C SER A 115 -32.33 -0.80 -3.29
N ARG A 116 -31.03 -1.05 -3.51
CA ARG A 116 -29.93 -0.59 -2.64
C ARG A 116 -29.30 0.73 -3.10
N GLU A 117 -29.69 1.27 -4.25
CA GLU A 117 -29.17 2.53 -4.78
C GLU A 117 -29.36 3.65 -3.75
N ARG A 118 -28.28 4.38 -3.44
CA ARG A 118 -28.31 5.48 -2.47
C ARG A 118 -28.39 6.84 -3.16
N GLY A 119 -27.77 7.00 -4.31
CA GLY A 119 -27.54 8.27 -4.96
C GLY A 119 -26.26 8.95 -4.46
N ILE A 120 -25.61 9.70 -5.36
CA ILE A 120 -24.29 10.31 -5.14
C ILE A 120 -24.18 11.17 -3.86
N ASN A 121 -25.27 11.79 -3.42
CA ASN A 121 -25.29 12.68 -2.24
C ASN A 121 -25.24 11.95 -0.90
N ASN A 122 -25.37 10.62 -0.89
CA ASN A 122 -25.38 9.81 0.34
C ASN A 122 -24.02 9.18 0.67
N TYR A 123 -22.98 9.49 -0.10
CA TYR A 123 -21.58 9.12 0.16
C TYR A 123 -20.85 10.31 0.81
N ASP A 124 -21.32 10.69 1.99
CA ASP A 124 -20.87 11.85 2.75
C ASP A 124 -19.65 11.56 3.65
N SER A 125 -19.25 12.55 4.45
CA SER A 125 -18.16 12.42 5.42
C SER A 125 -18.39 11.32 6.45
N ALA A 126 -19.63 11.08 6.89
CA ALA A 126 -19.95 10.03 7.85
C ALA A 126 -19.77 8.64 7.22
N TRP A 127 -20.20 8.46 5.97
CA TRP A 127 -19.91 7.25 5.21
C TRP A 127 -18.41 7.05 5.01
N ALA A 128 -17.67 8.08 4.60
CA ALA A 128 -16.23 7.99 4.38
C ALA A 128 -15.48 7.62 5.67
N GLN A 129 -15.83 8.23 6.80
CA GLN A 129 -15.25 7.93 8.11
C GLN A 129 -15.58 6.50 8.58
N ALA A 130 -16.78 5.99 8.27
CA ALA A 130 -17.16 4.61 8.60
C ALA A 130 -16.46 3.58 7.70
N THR A 131 -16.11 3.96 6.47
CA THR A 131 -15.60 3.05 5.43
C THR A 131 -14.08 2.97 5.42
N PHE A 132 -13.40 4.11 5.44
CA PHE A 132 -11.95 4.19 5.32
C PHE A 132 -11.26 4.11 6.68
N THR A 133 -10.02 3.61 6.71
CA THR A 133 -9.20 3.68 7.93
C THR A 133 -9.01 5.13 8.35
N ASP A 134 -8.81 5.35 9.66
CA ASP A 134 -8.73 6.71 10.20
C ASP A 134 -7.62 7.52 9.49
N SER A 135 -6.49 6.87 9.18
CA SER A 135 -5.41 7.51 8.44
C SER A 135 -5.77 7.90 7.00
N VAL A 136 -6.52 7.08 6.27
CA VAL A 136 -6.96 7.41 4.91
C VAL A 136 -8.00 8.54 4.95
N TYR A 137 -8.94 8.47 5.89
CA TYR A 137 -9.94 9.51 6.10
C TYR A 137 -9.31 10.87 6.47
N GLU A 138 -8.35 10.87 7.41
CA GLU A 138 -7.55 12.04 7.79
C GLU A 138 -6.82 12.61 6.56
N GLN A 139 -6.17 11.75 5.77
CA GLN A 139 -5.46 12.18 4.56
C GLN A 139 -6.39 12.73 3.49
N PHE A 140 -7.60 12.20 3.33
CA PHE A 140 -8.54 12.75 2.38
C PHE A 140 -9.04 14.13 2.82
N SER A 141 -9.41 14.25 4.10
CA SER A 141 -9.88 15.50 4.69
C SER A 141 -8.81 16.59 4.60
N PHE A 142 -7.54 16.21 4.64
CA PHE A 142 -6.42 17.11 4.45
C PHE A 142 -6.46 17.86 3.10
N PHE A 143 -6.87 17.20 2.02
CA PHE A 143 -6.93 17.83 0.69
C PHE A 143 -8.13 18.75 0.50
N ASP A 144 -9.10 18.76 1.43
CA ASP A 144 -10.34 19.52 1.28
C ASP A 144 -10.06 21.02 1.20
N SER A 145 -9.18 21.56 2.06
CA SER A 145 -8.82 22.98 2.02
C SER A 145 -8.19 23.34 0.68
N TYR A 146 -7.28 22.51 0.19
CA TYR A 146 -6.57 22.70 -1.08
C TYR A 146 -7.50 22.66 -2.30
N ILE A 147 -8.44 21.72 -2.33
CA ILE A 147 -9.41 21.54 -3.42
C ILE A 147 -10.44 22.69 -3.40
N ASN A 148 -10.98 23.04 -2.23
CA ASN A 148 -12.05 24.02 -2.10
C ASN A 148 -11.59 25.47 -2.31
N GLN A 149 -10.28 25.76 -2.34
CA GLN A 149 -9.77 27.07 -2.77
C GLN A 149 -10.31 27.52 -4.14
N VAL A 150 -10.51 26.56 -5.07
CA VAL A 150 -11.02 26.84 -6.43
C VAL A 150 -12.54 26.63 -6.53
N PHE A 151 -13.12 25.90 -5.57
CA PHE A 151 -14.56 25.57 -5.53
C PHE A 151 -15.20 25.91 -4.18
N PRO A 152 -15.17 27.18 -3.73
CA PRO A 152 -15.46 27.57 -2.34
C PRO A 152 -16.89 27.29 -1.85
N ASN A 153 -17.81 26.90 -2.74
CA ASN A 153 -19.22 26.66 -2.44
C ASN A 153 -19.67 25.20 -2.66
N GLN A 154 -18.75 24.30 -3.01
CA GLN A 154 -19.11 22.93 -3.39
C GLN A 154 -18.82 21.88 -2.31
N ASN A 155 -18.17 22.26 -1.20
CA ASN A 155 -17.75 21.36 -0.11
C ASN A 155 -17.25 20.01 -0.65
N LEU A 156 -16.26 20.09 -1.53
CA LEU A 156 -15.69 18.94 -2.23
C LEU A 156 -14.68 18.24 -1.32
N HIS A 157 -14.69 16.92 -1.39
CA HIS A 157 -13.78 16.07 -0.67
C HIS A 157 -13.02 15.15 -1.63
N LEU A 158 -11.81 14.73 -1.25
CA LEU A 158 -11.00 13.87 -2.12
C LEU A 158 -11.70 12.52 -2.41
N TRP A 159 -12.41 11.93 -1.44
CA TRP A 159 -13.19 10.71 -1.66
C TRP A 159 -14.34 10.87 -2.66
N ASN A 160 -14.78 12.09 -2.98
CA ASN A 160 -15.77 12.28 -4.04
C ASN A 160 -15.19 11.98 -5.42
N PHE A 161 -13.87 11.99 -5.59
CA PHE A 161 -13.20 11.88 -6.89
C PHE A 161 -12.30 10.65 -7.03
N MET A 162 -12.03 9.93 -5.93
CA MET A 162 -11.23 8.72 -5.97
C MET A 162 -11.72 7.63 -5.02
N VAL A 163 -11.43 6.37 -5.38
CA VAL A 163 -11.52 5.22 -4.49
C VAL A 163 -10.10 4.82 -4.06
N PRO A 164 -9.75 4.84 -2.77
CA PRO A 164 -8.38 4.53 -2.33
C PRO A 164 -8.03 3.09 -2.68
N TYR A 165 -6.91 2.91 -3.38
CA TYR A 165 -6.41 1.63 -3.86
C TYR A 165 -5.39 1.02 -2.90
N TYR A 166 -4.37 1.81 -2.54
CA TYR A 166 -3.46 1.47 -1.47
C TYR A 166 -3.00 2.69 -0.69
N THR A 167 -2.57 2.45 0.53
CA THR A 167 -1.82 3.42 1.32
C THR A 167 -0.54 2.81 1.86
N GLN A 168 0.47 3.65 2.08
CA GLN A 168 1.73 3.33 2.73
C GLN A 168 2.14 4.47 3.66
N TYR A 169 2.88 4.15 4.71
CA TYR A 169 3.40 5.11 5.68
C TYR A 169 4.92 5.12 5.64
N LYS A 170 5.49 6.31 5.80
CA LYS A 170 6.91 6.44 6.07
C LYS A 170 7.20 6.15 7.54
N GLU A 171 8.13 5.24 7.79
CA GLU A 171 8.61 4.90 9.13
C GLU A 171 10.14 4.79 9.11
N ILE A 172 10.75 4.87 10.30
CA ILE A 172 12.17 4.56 10.45
C ILE A 172 12.29 3.06 10.71
N PHE A 173 12.94 2.36 9.80
CA PHE A 173 13.32 0.96 9.99
C PHE A 173 14.78 0.90 10.45
N TYR A 174 15.09 -0.02 11.36
CA TYR A 174 16.45 -0.19 11.89
C TYR A 174 16.83 -1.66 12.01
N ASP A 175 18.12 -1.97 11.82
CA ASP A 175 18.66 -3.31 12.02
C ASP A 175 18.94 -3.53 13.51
N TRP A 176 18.20 -4.44 14.12
CA TRP A 176 18.37 -4.89 15.48
C TRP A 176 19.78 -5.44 15.73
N ASN A 177 20.41 -6.09 14.75
CA ASN A 177 21.76 -6.65 14.93
C ASN A 177 22.85 -5.58 15.05
N ASP A 178 22.58 -4.38 14.52
CA ASP A 178 23.49 -3.23 14.60
C ASP A 178 23.37 -2.42 15.90
N ILE A 179 22.37 -2.74 16.72
CA ILE A 179 22.15 -2.07 18.01
C ILE A 179 23.12 -2.60 19.09
N ILE A 180 23.85 -1.69 19.72
CA ILE A 180 24.76 -1.92 20.85
C ILE A 180 23.95 -2.32 22.10
N LYS A 181 23.83 -3.63 22.32
CA LYS A 181 22.99 -4.21 23.39
C LYS A 181 23.35 -3.78 24.79
N THR A 182 24.62 -3.42 25.06
CA THR A 182 25.05 -2.94 26.38
C THR A 182 24.43 -1.60 26.78
N ASN A 183 23.87 -0.85 25.82
CA ASN A 183 23.19 0.43 26.05
C ASN A 183 21.66 0.26 26.19
N LEU A 184 21.16 -0.97 26.14
CA LEU A 184 19.75 -1.31 26.27
C LEU A 184 19.40 -1.74 27.69
N THR A 185 18.14 -1.51 28.07
CA THR A 185 17.57 -2.08 29.29
C THR A 185 17.32 -3.58 29.11
N GLN A 186 17.20 -4.31 30.22
CA GLN A 186 16.84 -5.73 30.17
C GLN A 186 15.47 -5.95 29.51
N SER A 187 14.53 -5.01 29.67
CA SER A 187 13.22 -5.07 29.01
C SER A 187 13.40 -5.00 27.50
N GLU A 188 14.11 -3.99 26.99
CA GLU A 188 14.37 -3.81 25.54
C GLU A 188 15.11 -5.00 24.91
N ILE A 189 16.07 -5.60 25.63
CA ILE A 189 16.77 -6.80 25.15
C ILE A 189 15.80 -7.99 25.08
N SER A 190 15.03 -8.22 26.14
CA SER A 190 14.07 -9.33 26.20
C SER A 190 12.93 -9.13 25.21
N ASN A 191 12.64 -7.87 24.90
CA ASN A 191 11.65 -7.41 23.95
C ASN A 191 12.27 -7.12 22.58
N GLU A 192 13.49 -7.53 22.26
CA GLU A 192 14.19 -7.17 21.01
C GLU A 192 13.77 -5.85 20.28
N GLU A 193 13.56 -4.77 21.03
CA GLU A 193 12.94 -3.52 20.57
C GLU A 193 13.45 -2.37 21.42
N ILE A 194 13.55 -1.19 20.83
CA ILE A 194 13.94 0.03 21.53
C ILE A 194 12.69 0.69 22.13
N ASP A 195 12.71 1.01 23.41
CA ASP A 195 11.66 1.80 24.06
C ASP A 195 11.88 3.29 23.74
N PHE A 196 11.48 3.67 22.52
CA PHE A 196 11.61 5.04 22.04
C PHE A 196 10.86 6.03 22.93
N GLU A 197 9.70 5.66 23.45
CA GLU A 197 8.89 6.57 24.27
C GLU A 197 9.63 6.95 25.56
N THR A 198 10.14 5.97 26.31
CA THR A 198 10.90 6.22 27.54
C THR A 198 12.19 6.98 27.25
N ARG A 199 12.92 6.61 26.18
CA ARG A 199 14.19 7.27 25.82
C ARG A 199 13.99 8.70 25.39
N ILE A 200 12.96 8.99 24.59
CA ILE A 200 12.66 10.35 24.14
C ILE A 200 12.25 11.25 25.30
N LYS A 201 11.48 10.73 26.27
CA LYS A 201 11.16 11.48 27.51
C LYS A 201 12.40 11.87 28.31
N SER A 202 13.52 11.18 28.13
CA SER A 202 14.80 11.50 28.78
C SER A 202 15.67 12.51 28.01
N LEU A 203 15.31 12.87 26.78
CA LEU A 203 16.00 13.90 26.01
C LEU A 203 15.59 15.30 26.51
N ASP A 204 16.54 16.24 26.51
CA ASP A 204 16.24 17.66 26.81
C ASP A 204 15.21 18.27 25.83
N SER A 205 14.98 17.61 24.69
CA SER A 205 14.05 17.96 23.60
C SER A 205 12.72 17.19 23.63
N ALA A 206 12.29 16.69 24.80
CA ALA A 206 11.15 15.78 24.94
C ALA A 206 9.78 16.33 24.49
N SER A 207 9.64 17.65 24.28
CA SER A 207 8.36 18.27 23.88
C SER A 207 7.80 17.75 22.56
N ASP A 208 8.67 17.28 21.67
CA ASP A 208 8.30 16.99 20.28
C ASP A 208 8.02 15.50 20.04
N GLY A 209 8.07 14.67 21.09
CA GLY A 209 7.74 13.24 21.02
C GLY A 209 8.61 12.50 19.99
N GLN A 210 8.01 11.57 19.24
CA GLN A 210 8.66 10.78 18.17
C GLN A 210 8.91 11.60 16.89
N SER A 211 9.47 12.81 17.01
CA SER A 211 9.99 13.55 15.85
C SER A 211 11.18 12.81 15.22
N ILE A 212 11.46 13.09 13.95
CA ILE A 212 12.62 12.49 13.26
C ILE A 212 13.91 12.79 14.02
N GLU A 213 14.10 14.04 14.44
CA GLU A 213 15.25 14.43 15.25
C GLU A 213 15.42 13.54 16.49
N ASN A 214 14.35 13.31 17.25
CA ASN A 214 14.40 12.54 18.49
C ASN A 214 14.61 11.04 18.25
N LEU A 215 13.96 10.47 17.24
CA LEU A 215 14.16 9.07 16.84
C LEU A 215 15.62 8.83 16.39
N LEU A 216 16.16 9.73 15.57
CA LEU A 216 17.54 9.67 15.11
C LEU A 216 18.54 9.85 16.25
N LYS A 217 18.28 10.76 17.21
CA LYS A 217 19.11 10.91 18.43
C LYS A 217 19.20 9.60 19.20
N VAL A 218 18.05 8.95 19.43
CA VAL A 218 18.00 7.66 20.12
C VAL A 218 18.77 6.60 19.35
N LEU A 219 18.49 6.42 18.06
CA LEU A 219 19.17 5.42 17.23
C LEU A 219 20.67 5.65 17.14
N ASN A 220 21.11 6.89 16.90
CA ASN A 220 22.52 7.25 16.78
C ASN A 220 23.31 6.98 18.08
N SER A 221 22.66 7.07 19.24
CA SER A 221 23.26 6.71 20.54
C SER A 221 23.41 5.19 20.76
N LEU A 222 22.71 4.39 19.94
CA LEU A 222 22.59 2.94 20.08
C LEU A 222 23.33 2.17 18.98
N VAL A 223 23.93 2.84 18.00
CA VAL A 223 24.69 2.20 16.91
C VAL A 223 26.14 2.65 16.94
N SER A 224 27.05 1.90 16.31
CA SER A 224 28.45 2.32 16.20
C SER A 224 28.61 3.53 15.28
N SER A 225 29.69 4.31 15.48
CA SER A 225 29.89 5.58 14.80
C SER A 225 30.04 5.46 13.29
N ASP A 226 30.50 4.30 12.80
CA ASP A 226 30.71 3.95 11.39
C ASP A 226 29.43 3.50 10.65
N LYS A 227 28.30 3.40 11.36
CA LYS A 227 27.01 3.05 10.73
C LYS A 227 26.35 4.22 10.02
N ILE A 228 25.76 3.92 8.88
CA ILE A 228 25.09 4.82 7.95
C ILE A 228 23.58 4.81 8.23
N PHE A 229 22.98 5.99 8.10
CA PHE A 229 21.55 6.22 8.10
C PHE A 229 21.12 6.57 6.68
N SER A 230 20.15 5.84 6.15
CA SER A 230 19.66 6.04 4.80
C SER A 230 18.31 6.75 4.78
N PHE A 231 18.12 7.70 3.86
CA PHE A 231 16.90 8.48 3.72
C PHE A 231 16.40 8.41 2.28
N HIS A 232 15.08 8.21 2.14
CA HIS A 232 14.42 8.22 0.85
C HIS A 232 14.40 9.65 0.29
N ASP A 233 15.08 9.89 -0.83
CA ASP A 233 15.35 11.22 -1.36
C ASP A 233 14.29 11.66 -2.38
N GLU A 234 13.05 11.72 -1.94
CA GLU A 234 12.00 12.38 -2.69
C GLU A 234 11.78 13.78 -2.13
N MET A 235 11.88 14.79 -3.00
CA MET A 235 11.70 16.19 -2.60
C MET A 235 10.37 16.41 -1.86
N ARG A 236 9.29 15.75 -2.28
CA ARG A 236 7.99 15.82 -1.60
C ARG A 236 8.09 15.30 -0.16
N ASP A 237 8.71 14.15 0.03
CA ASP A 237 8.90 13.52 1.34
C ASP A 237 9.74 14.45 2.23
N ASN A 238 10.85 14.96 1.71
CA ASN A 238 11.74 15.91 2.39
C ASN A 238 10.98 17.17 2.85
N ILE A 239 10.13 17.74 2.00
CA ILE A 239 9.30 18.90 2.36
C ILE A 239 8.27 18.51 3.45
N ALA A 240 7.66 17.32 3.37
CA ALA A 240 6.72 16.86 4.38
C ALA A 240 7.40 16.63 5.74
N TYR A 241 8.60 16.04 5.76
CA TYR A 241 9.44 15.93 6.96
C TYR A 241 9.82 17.32 7.52
N GLY A 242 10.14 18.24 6.62
CA GLY A 242 10.45 19.62 6.91
C GLY A 242 9.33 20.43 7.53
N SER A 243 8.07 20.08 7.28
CA SER A 243 6.92 20.82 7.80
C SER A 243 6.46 20.35 9.18
N MET A 244 6.95 19.20 9.67
CA MET A 244 6.44 18.51 10.86
C MET A 244 6.36 19.37 12.14
N ASN A 245 7.35 20.25 12.36
CA ASN A 245 7.41 21.11 13.56
C ASN A 245 6.91 22.54 13.29
N LEU A 246 6.48 22.84 12.06
CA LEU A 246 6.08 24.17 11.62
C LEU A 246 4.58 24.27 11.37
N VAL A 247 3.93 23.13 11.16
CA VAL A 247 2.51 22.99 10.88
C VAL A 247 1.91 22.12 11.98
N ASN A 248 0.69 22.44 12.42
CA ASN A 248 0.01 21.57 13.38
C ASN A 248 -0.42 20.27 12.68
N GLN A 249 0.36 19.22 12.86
CA GLN A 249 0.19 17.94 12.17
C GLN A 249 -1.09 17.19 12.59
N ASP A 250 -1.71 17.55 13.72
CA ASP A 250 -3.02 17.01 14.13
C ASP A 250 -4.18 17.61 13.29
N VAL A 251 -3.91 18.65 12.51
CA VAL A 251 -4.89 19.40 11.71
C VAL A 251 -4.47 19.46 10.22
N GLU A 252 -3.18 19.56 9.96
CA GLU A 252 -2.58 19.82 8.65
C GLU A 252 -1.34 18.92 8.48
N ASN A 253 -1.49 17.76 7.82
CA ASN A 253 -0.36 16.87 7.51
C ASN A 253 0.68 17.52 6.56
N PHE A 254 0.34 18.66 5.92
CA PHE A 254 1.19 19.43 5.01
C PHE A 254 0.60 20.81 4.71
N ASP A 255 1.35 21.83 4.29
CA ASP A 255 0.72 23.03 3.71
C ASP A 255 0.52 22.81 2.20
N GLY A 256 -0.74 22.65 1.76
CA GLY A 256 -1.08 22.48 0.34
C GLY A 256 -0.72 23.69 -0.54
N ALA A 257 -0.39 24.84 0.05
CA ALA A 257 0.07 26.04 -0.63
C ALA A 257 1.59 26.21 -0.47
N LEU A 258 2.37 25.32 -1.08
CA LEU A 258 3.81 25.53 -1.22
C LEU A 258 4.08 26.76 -2.11
N ASP A 259 4.74 27.77 -1.55
CA ASP A 259 5.47 28.76 -2.31
C ASP A 259 6.98 28.56 -2.15
N ILE A 260 7.79 29.38 -2.81
CA ILE A 260 9.26 29.27 -2.79
C ILE A 260 9.80 29.46 -1.36
N GLU A 261 9.22 30.37 -0.58
CA GLU A 261 9.67 30.69 0.78
C GLU A 261 9.36 29.53 1.73
N THR A 262 8.13 29.03 1.69
CA THR A 262 7.69 27.90 2.51
C THR A 262 8.44 26.62 2.13
N ASN A 263 8.68 26.38 0.83
CA ASN A 263 9.46 25.23 0.36
C ASN A 263 10.91 25.27 0.89
N SER A 264 11.61 26.39 0.73
CA SER A 264 12.98 26.55 1.26
C SER A 264 13.03 26.30 2.75
N LYS A 265 12.08 26.86 3.50
CA LYS A 265 11.99 26.69 4.96
C LYS A 265 11.77 25.23 5.37
N TYR A 266 10.95 24.49 4.63
CA TYR A 266 10.71 23.07 4.89
C TYR A 266 11.96 22.24 4.59
N VAL A 267 12.63 22.46 3.46
CA VAL A 267 13.90 21.79 3.15
C VAL A 267 14.95 22.09 4.23
N ASP A 268 15.13 23.35 4.61
CA ASP A 268 16.09 23.74 5.64
C ASP A 268 15.78 23.07 7.00
N ASN A 269 14.50 22.95 7.35
CA ASN A 269 14.10 22.28 8.59
C ASN A 269 14.27 20.75 8.52
N PHE A 270 14.07 20.13 7.36
CA PHE A 270 14.39 18.72 7.15
C PHE A 270 15.89 18.45 7.36
N VAL A 271 16.73 19.26 6.71
CA VAL A 271 18.19 19.23 6.87
C VAL A 271 18.56 19.36 8.36
N ALA A 272 18.03 20.38 9.03
CA ALA A 272 18.32 20.64 10.43
C ALA A 272 17.89 19.49 11.36
N GLN A 273 16.78 18.81 11.08
CA GLN A 273 16.33 17.66 11.87
C GLN A 273 17.27 16.46 11.74
N ILE A 274 17.75 16.17 10.53
CA ILE A 274 18.74 15.09 10.29
C ILE A 274 20.06 15.44 10.97
N GLU A 275 20.56 16.67 10.78
CA GLU A 275 21.85 17.09 11.31
C GLU A 275 21.89 17.08 12.84
N LYS A 276 20.83 17.58 13.48
CA LYS A 276 20.67 17.51 14.94
C LYS A 276 20.44 16.08 15.44
N GLY A 277 19.70 15.28 14.67
CA GLY A 277 19.43 13.88 14.97
C GLY A 277 20.69 13.03 15.03
N LEU A 278 21.55 13.20 14.02
CA LEU A 278 22.76 12.40 13.82
C LEU A 278 24.03 13.06 14.36
N ASN A 279 23.93 14.31 14.82
CA ASN A 279 25.06 15.13 15.27
C ASN A 279 26.19 15.20 14.23
N THR A 280 25.81 15.45 12.97
CA THR A 280 26.73 15.51 11.83
C THR A 280 26.13 16.37 10.71
N GLY A 281 26.96 16.91 9.82
CA GLY A 281 26.49 17.67 8.66
C GLY A 281 25.83 16.76 7.62
N ILE A 282 24.83 17.26 6.90
CA ILE A 282 24.07 16.48 5.90
C ILE A 282 24.96 15.98 4.75
N GLU A 283 26.07 16.67 4.49
CA GLU A 283 27.09 16.32 3.50
C GLU A 283 27.98 15.13 3.92
N ASN A 284 27.85 14.63 5.14
CA ASN A 284 28.66 13.52 5.63
C ASN A 284 28.21 12.17 5.04
N THR A 285 28.70 11.86 3.85
CA THR A 285 28.37 10.62 3.12
C THR A 285 28.86 9.33 3.80
N SER A 286 29.71 9.42 4.84
CA SER A 286 30.08 8.25 5.65
C SER A 286 29.07 7.95 6.76
N LYS A 287 28.10 8.83 6.99
CA LYS A 287 27.05 8.68 7.99
C LYS A 287 25.64 8.76 7.40
N ILE A 288 25.47 9.46 6.29
CA ILE A 288 24.17 9.74 5.67
C ILE A 288 24.18 9.29 4.21
N LEU A 289 23.16 8.56 3.80
CA LEU A 289 22.95 8.13 2.42
C LEU A 289 21.56 8.51 1.94
N PHE A 290 21.48 9.27 0.85
CA PHE A 290 20.23 9.61 0.16
C PHE A 290 20.03 8.66 -1.03
N SER A 291 18.83 8.10 -1.18
CA SER A 291 18.45 7.22 -2.28
C SER A 291 17.02 7.46 -2.72
N THR A 292 16.77 7.57 -4.02
CA THR A 292 15.41 7.65 -4.60
C THR A 292 14.77 6.28 -4.79
N ASP A 293 15.48 5.21 -4.46
CA ASP A 293 15.04 3.82 -4.62
C ASP A 293 15.07 3.15 -3.26
N SER A 294 13.90 2.68 -2.81
CA SER A 294 13.73 1.96 -1.55
C SER A 294 14.37 0.56 -1.58
N GLN A 295 14.54 -0.08 -2.73
CA GLN A 295 15.08 -1.45 -2.81
C GLN A 295 16.56 -1.50 -2.37
N PRO A 296 17.47 -0.64 -2.85
CA PRO A 296 18.83 -0.54 -2.31
C PRO A 296 18.88 -0.19 -0.82
N MET A 297 17.96 0.65 -0.34
CA MET A 297 17.90 1.02 1.08
C MET A 297 17.53 -0.17 1.95
N LEU A 298 16.51 -0.93 1.54
CA LEU A 298 16.07 -2.15 2.19
C LEU A 298 17.17 -3.20 2.20
N ASN A 299 17.72 -3.51 1.03
CA ASN A 299 18.86 -4.44 0.90
C ASN A 299 20.05 -3.99 1.75
N GLY A 300 20.25 -2.67 1.88
CA GLY A 300 21.19 -2.07 2.80
C GLY A 300 20.97 -2.47 4.25
N LEU A 301 19.72 -2.34 4.70
CA LEU A 301 19.30 -2.58 6.07
C LEU A 301 19.36 -4.07 6.48
N ILE A 302 19.11 -4.97 5.53
CA ILE A 302 19.10 -6.41 5.78
C ILE A 302 20.37 -7.13 5.31
N ASN A 303 21.39 -6.44 4.80
CA ASN A 303 22.64 -7.10 4.42
C ASN A 303 23.70 -6.90 5.52
N PRO A 304 24.13 -7.97 6.24
CA PRO A 304 25.13 -7.87 7.30
C PRO A 304 26.49 -7.32 6.87
N GLN A 305 26.77 -7.29 5.56
CA GLN A 305 28.02 -6.76 5.01
C GLN A 305 27.96 -5.26 4.72
N LEU A 306 26.77 -4.67 4.75
CA LEU A 306 26.55 -3.25 4.55
C LEU A 306 26.44 -2.57 5.91
N ASN A 307 26.85 -1.31 5.97
CA ASN A 307 26.92 -0.55 7.22
C ASN A 307 25.65 0.29 7.44
N ILE A 308 24.48 -0.10 6.93
CA ILE A 308 23.26 0.68 7.09
C ILE A 308 22.51 0.20 8.34
N ALA A 309 22.50 1.02 9.39
CA ALA A 309 21.83 0.66 10.64
C ALA A 309 20.36 1.10 10.70
N ALA A 310 19.99 2.13 9.93
CA ALA A 310 18.61 2.58 9.85
C ALA A 310 18.28 3.20 8.50
N ALA A 311 17.02 3.10 8.10
CA ALA A 311 16.48 3.61 6.85
C ALA A 311 15.10 4.27 7.08
N LEU A 312 14.90 5.45 6.51
CA LEU A 312 13.60 6.13 6.46
C LEU A 312 12.92 5.79 5.12
N ILE A 313 12.05 4.79 5.11
CA ILE A 313 11.43 4.21 3.89
C ILE A 313 9.93 3.99 4.08
N TYR A 314 9.22 3.66 2.99
CA TYR A 314 7.81 3.28 3.08
C TYR A 314 7.68 1.89 3.70
N ASN A 315 6.69 1.71 4.56
CA ASN A 315 6.43 0.45 5.25
C ASN A 315 6.13 -0.71 4.30
N GLY A 316 5.57 -0.45 3.12
CA GLY A 316 5.36 -1.47 2.11
C GLY A 316 6.67 -1.98 1.51
N ASP A 317 7.58 -1.07 1.17
CA ASP A 317 8.92 -1.43 0.68
C ASP A 317 9.72 -2.16 1.77
N ALA A 318 9.50 -1.80 3.04
CA ALA A 318 10.19 -2.43 4.15
C ALA A 318 9.71 -3.85 4.47
N LEU A 319 8.58 -4.33 3.90
CA LEU A 319 8.04 -5.65 4.23
C LEU A 319 9.05 -6.77 3.92
N ASP A 320 9.75 -6.67 2.80
CA ASP A 320 10.68 -7.71 2.39
C ASP A 320 11.86 -7.87 3.37
N SER A 321 12.07 -6.90 4.28
CA SER A 321 13.07 -7.06 5.35
C SER A 321 12.74 -8.21 6.30
N PHE A 322 11.46 -8.53 6.49
CA PHE A 322 11.04 -9.63 7.34
C PHE A 322 11.38 -11.00 6.75
N PHE A 323 11.64 -11.04 5.44
CA PHE A 323 12.10 -12.20 4.69
C PHE A 323 13.60 -12.13 4.38
N ALA A 324 14.38 -11.50 5.27
CA ALA A 324 15.83 -11.38 5.10
C ALA A 324 16.53 -12.74 4.89
N SER A 325 16.01 -13.84 5.46
CA SER A 325 16.51 -15.20 5.25
C SER A 325 16.45 -15.69 3.82
N ASP A 326 15.49 -15.21 3.03
CA ASP A 326 15.31 -15.60 1.64
C ASP A 326 16.33 -14.89 0.75
N ASN A 327 16.82 -13.74 1.21
CA ASN A 327 17.76 -12.87 0.51
C ASN A 327 19.22 -13.11 0.93
N PHE A 328 19.48 -13.46 2.19
CA PHE A 328 20.83 -13.64 2.73
C PHE A 328 20.97 -14.92 3.55
N VAL A 329 21.82 -15.83 3.06
CA VAL A 329 22.10 -17.16 3.66
C VAL A 329 22.49 -17.07 5.13
N ASN A 330 23.13 -15.98 5.56
CA ASN A 330 23.55 -15.80 6.94
C ASN A 330 22.38 -15.86 7.94
N TYR A 331 21.19 -15.36 7.59
CA TYR A 331 20.03 -15.44 8.50
C TYR A 331 19.35 -16.81 8.48
N ALA A 332 19.66 -17.66 7.50
CA ALA A 332 19.22 -19.05 7.46
C ALA A 332 20.16 -20.00 8.24
N ASP A 333 21.39 -19.57 8.57
CA ASP A 333 22.35 -20.37 9.33
C ASP A 333 21.90 -20.54 10.78
N GLU A 334 21.87 -21.80 11.23
CA GLU A 334 21.51 -22.17 12.60
C GLU A 334 22.47 -21.58 13.65
N ASN A 335 23.70 -21.31 13.26
CA ASN A 335 24.75 -20.76 14.13
C ASN A 335 24.80 -19.23 14.14
N PHE A 336 23.91 -18.55 13.41
CA PHE A 336 23.85 -17.09 13.40
C PHE A 336 23.49 -16.57 14.80
N GLN A 337 24.38 -15.75 15.37
CA GLN A 337 24.22 -15.24 16.75
C GLN A 337 23.37 -13.97 16.86
N GLY A 338 22.78 -13.51 15.75
CA GLY A 338 21.89 -12.35 15.70
C GLY A 338 20.42 -12.73 15.54
N SER A 339 19.55 -11.72 15.46
CA SER A 339 18.15 -11.91 15.10
C SER A 339 18.04 -12.20 13.61
N ARG A 340 17.42 -13.34 13.28
CA ARG A 340 17.17 -13.79 11.89
C ARG A 340 16.13 -12.92 11.17
N ASN A 341 15.33 -12.20 11.95
CA ASN A 341 14.51 -11.10 11.48
C ASN A 341 15.15 -9.80 11.98
N PRO A 342 16.13 -9.24 11.24
CA PRO A 342 16.95 -8.12 11.72
C PRO A 342 16.13 -6.86 11.93
N THR A 343 15.06 -6.64 11.16
CA THR A 343 14.46 -5.32 11.06
C THR A 343 13.38 -5.06 12.09
N ARG A 344 13.40 -3.86 12.66
CA ARG A 344 12.35 -3.30 13.54
C ARG A 344 11.94 -1.94 12.98
N SER A 345 10.78 -1.42 13.38
CA SER A 345 10.32 -0.10 12.96
C SER A 345 10.05 0.84 14.13
N ALA A 346 10.14 2.13 13.85
CA ALA A 346 9.79 3.21 14.75
C ALA A 346 8.89 4.18 13.99
N LYS A 347 7.68 4.37 14.52
CA LYS A 347 6.73 5.32 13.97
C LYS A 347 7.20 6.74 14.21
N ILE A 348 7.02 7.56 13.19
CA ILE A 348 7.24 8.99 13.26
C ILE A 348 5.94 9.61 13.74
N LYS A 349 6.04 10.63 14.61
CA LYS A 349 4.87 11.36 15.15
C LYS A 349 3.94 11.84 14.04
N SER A 350 4.52 12.36 12.96
CA SER A 350 3.78 12.82 11.79
C SER A 350 3.58 11.68 10.80
N LYS A 351 2.31 11.42 10.48
CA LYS A 351 1.90 10.40 9.52
C LYS A 351 2.11 10.92 8.10
N ILE A 352 3.29 10.70 7.52
CA ILE A 352 3.45 10.85 6.07
C ILE A 352 2.90 9.61 5.42
N SER A 353 1.71 9.76 4.86
CA SER A 353 1.07 8.72 4.08
C SER A 353 1.09 9.03 2.59
N LEU A 354 1.35 8.01 1.82
CA LEU A 354 1.08 7.97 0.40
C LEU A 354 -0.21 7.18 0.21
N THR A 355 -1.18 7.75 -0.49
CA THR A 355 -2.41 7.03 -0.86
C THR A 355 -2.64 7.23 -2.33
N ASP A 356 -2.70 6.13 -3.05
CA ASP A 356 -3.08 6.10 -4.45
C ASP A 356 -4.54 5.66 -4.56
N GLY A 357 -5.19 6.04 -5.65
CA GLY A 357 -6.55 5.60 -5.87
C GLY A 357 -7.03 5.72 -7.29
N LEU A 358 -8.09 4.97 -7.52
CA LEU A 358 -8.83 4.94 -8.77
C LEU A 358 -9.50 6.28 -9.02
N ILE A 359 -9.32 6.83 -10.22
CA ILE A 359 -10.04 8.00 -10.74
C ILE A 359 -10.73 7.70 -12.06
N ILE A 360 -11.70 8.54 -12.40
CA ILE A 360 -12.31 8.59 -13.73
C ILE A 360 -12.13 10.00 -14.32
N PRO A 361 -11.59 10.13 -15.54
CA PRO A 361 -11.51 11.43 -16.21
C PRO A 361 -12.88 12.00 -16.58
N LYS A 362 -13.01 13.33 -16.52
CA LYS A 362 -14.27 14.04 -16.77
C LYS A 362 -14.83 13.89 -18.19
N TYR A 363 -13.95 13.71 -19.17
CA TYR A 363 -14.36 13.54 -20.58
C TYR A 363 -14.98 12.17 -20.89
N VAL A 364 -14.87 11.20 -19.97
CA VAL A 364 -15.51 9.90 -20.13
C VAL A 364 -17.01 10.06 -19.90
N SER A 365 -17.83 9.62 -20.88
CA SER A 365 -19.29 9.70 -20.80
C SER A 365 -19.82 8.97 -19.57
N GLU A 366 -20.99 9.38 -19.05
CA GLU A 366 -21.60 8.76 -17.86
C GLU A 366 -21.81 7.24 -18.00
N GLU A 367 -22.40 6.80 -19.10
CA GLU A 367 -22.58 5.37 -19.38
C GLU A 367 -21.27 4.60 -19.31
N ARG A 368 -20.21 5.14 -19.93
CA ARG A 368 -18.89 4.50 -19.94
C ARG A 368 -18.21 4.57 -18.59
N ALA A 369 -18.32 5.67 -17.87
CA ALA A 369 -17.77 5.81 -16.53
C ALA A 369 -18.40 4.79 -15.58
N ASN A 370 -19.72 4.63 -15.60
CA ASN A 370 -20.43 3.66 -14.76
C ASN A 370 -20.03 2.23 -15.13
N SER A 371 -19.95 1.92 -16.42
CA SER A 371 -19.46 0.61 -16.88
C SER A 371 -18.01 0.35 -16.45
N ASN A 372 -17.14 1.36 -16.53
CA ASN A 372 -15.74 1.23 -16.11
C ASN A 372 -15.66 1.01 -14.59
N LEU A 373 -16.37 1.80 -13.79
CA LEU A 373 -16.37 1.70 -12.34
C LEU A 373 -16.79 0.32 -11.86
N LYS A 374 -17.86 -0.23 -12.43
CA LYS A 374 -18.29 -1.60 -12.14
C LYS A 374 -17.22 -2.63 -12.48
N LEU A 375 -16.68 -2.59 -13.70
CA LEU A 375 -15.65 -3.55 -14.13
C LEU A 375 -14.40 -3.48 -13.24
N ILE A 376 -13.98 -2.27 -12.89
CA ILE A 376 -12.79 -2.06 -12.05
C ILE A 376 -13.06 -2.52 -10.62
N HIS A 377 -14.27 -2.29 -10.10
CA HIS A 377 -14.67 -2.83 -8.81
C HIS A 377 -14.57 -4.35 -8.80
N ASP A 378 -15.23 -5.00 -9.75
CA ASP A 378 -15.31 -6.45 -9.85
C ASP A 378 -13.92 -7.08 -10.01
N SER A 379 -12.97 -6.40 -10.68
CA SER A 379 -11.61 -6.91 -10.90
C SER A 379 -10.58 -6.52 -9.83
N PHE A 380 -10.76 -5.46 -9.03
CA PHE A 380 -9.72 -4.99 -8.08
C PHE A 380 -10.16 -4.76 -6.65
N TYR A 381 -11.45 -4.55 -6.40
CA TYR A 381 -11.94 -4.04 -5.13
C TYR A 381 -12.99 -4.94 -4.49
N ASP A 382 -13.50 -5.94 -5.21
CA ASP A 382 -14.58 -6.78 -4.69
C ASP A 382 -14.17 -7.43 -3.35
N GLY A 383 -15.00 -7.21 -2.33
CA GLY A 383 -14.81 -7.68 -0.95
C GLY A 383 -14.14 -6.67 -0.02
N TRP A 384 -13.78 -5.48 -0.51
CA TRP A 384 -13.12 -4.44 0.29
C TRP A 384 -14.08 -3.55 1.07
N PHE A 385 -15.36 -3.53 0.69
CA PHE A 385 -16.36 -2.60 1.19
C PHE A 385 -17.55 -3.32 1.83
N ASN A 386 -18.29 -2.62 2.69
CA ASN A 386 -19.48 -3.20 3.34
C ASN A 386 -20.56 -3.47 2.30
N GLU A 387 -20.59 -2.63 1.26
CA GLU A 387 -21.51 -2.68 0.15
C GLU A 387 -21.42 -4.01 -0.65
N ASP A 388 -20.26 -4.67 -0.63
CA ASP A 388 -19.97 -5.89 -1.40
C ASP A 388 -20.63 -7.14 -0.81
N PHE A 389 -21.19 -7.01 0.39
CA PHE A 389 -21.76 -8.12 1.15
C PHE A 389 -23.25 -7.88 1.43
N GLN A 390 -24.09 -8.91 1.24
CA GLN A 390 -25.44 -8.89 1.82
C GLN A 390 -25.41 -9.24 3.31
N THR A 391 -24.54 -10.17 3.67
CA THR A 391 -24.20 -10.53 5.05
C THR A 391 -22.69 -10.54 5.15
N LEU A 392 -22.15 -9.74 6.07
CA LEU A 392 -20.72 -9.64 6.28
C LEU A 392 -20.14 -10.98 6.76
N PRO A 393 -18.92 -11.36 6.33
CA PRO A 393 -18.28 -12.57 6.80
C PRO A 393 -17.86 -12.43 8.27
N ASP A 394 -18.02 -13.49 9.07
CA ASP A 394 -17.61 -13.46 10.48
C ASP A 394 -16.07 -13.48 10.66
N SER A 395 -15.32 -13.89 9.63
CA SER A 395 -13.85 -13.91 9.63
C SER A 395 -13.27 -13.94 8.21
N LEU A 396 -11.95 -13.74 8.08
CA LEU A 396 -11.22 -13.76 6.80
C LEU A 396 -11.44 -15.04 5.97
N TYR A 397 -11.61 -16.18 6.64
CA TYR A 397 -11.85 -17.49 5.99
C TYR A 397 -13.30 -17.97 6.13
N GLY A 398 -14.20 -17.07 6.52
CA GLY A 398 -15.62 -17.36 6.70
C GLY A 398 -16.37 -17.49 5.37
N SER A 399 -17.70 -17.52 5.49
CA SER A 399 -18.62 -17.48 4.36
C SER A 399 -19.44 -16.18 4.42
N PHE A 400 -19.89 -15.71 3.27
CA PHE A 400 -20.78 -14.55 3.13
C PHE A 400 -21.94 -14.89 2.19
N VAL A 401 -22.96 -14.02 2.17
CA VAL A 401 -24.06 -14.11 1.20
C VAL A 401 -23.83 -13.10 0.08
N ASP A 402 -23.71 -13.60 -1.15
CA ASP A 402 -23.48 -12.79 -2.35
C ASP A 402 -24.76 -12.07 -2.83
N HIS A 403 -24.65 -11.30 -3.91
CA HIS A 403 -25.78 -10.56 -4.47
C HIS A 403 -26.90 -11.46 -5.05
N GLU A 404 -26.60 -12.72 -5.33
CA GLU A 404 -27.54 -13.73 -5.83
C GLU A 404 -28.14 -14.58 -4.69
N ASN A 405 -27.87 -14.21 -3.44
CA ASN A 405 -28.32 -14.90 -2.24
C ASN A 405 -27.74 -16.32 -2.10
N ASN A 406 -26.56 -16.56 -2.65
CA ASN A 406 -25.79 -17.78 -2.43
C ASN A 406 -24.81 -17.60 -1.27
N THR A 407 -24.61 -18.66 -0.48
CA THR A 407 -23.53 -18.69 0.51
C THR A 407 -22.22 -19.06 -0.19
N VAL A 408 -21.26 -18.15 -0.15
CA VAL A 408 -19.95 -18.30 -0.80
C VAL A 408 -18.86 -18.25 0.26
N ASN A 409 -17.85 -19.11 0.14
CA ASN A 409 -16.66 -19.05 1.01
C ASN A 409 -15.74 -17.93 0.54
N MET A 410 -15.19 -17.13 1.46
CA MET A 410 -14.19 -16.11 1.15
C MET A 410 -12.92 -16.69 0.53
N TYR A 411 -12.60 -17.94 0.87
CA TYR A 411 -11.42 -18.65 0.39
C TYR A 411 -11.80 -20.00 -0.22
N ASN A 412 -11.41 -20.22 -1.47
CA ASN A 412 -11.54 -21.49 -2.15
C ASN A 412 -10.32 -22.36 -1.79
N LYS A 413 -10.55 -23.41 -0.99
CA LYS A 413 -9.48 -24.31 -0.57
C LYS A 413 -8.89 -25.15 -1.71
N ASP A 414 -9.70 -25.48 -2.71
CA ASP A 414 -9.28 -26.36 -3.81
C ASP A 414 -8.46 -25.60 -4.86
N ALA A 415 -8.78 -24.33 -5.08
CA ALA A 415 -8.04 -23.43 -5.97
C ALA A 415 -6.96 -22.61 -5.26
N GLU A 416 -6.83 -22.76 -3.94
CA GLU A 416 -5.89 -22.05 -3.09
C GLU A 416 -5.94 -20.51 -3.20
N GLU A 417 -7.11 -19.96 -3.52
CA GLU A 417 -7.29 -18.54 -3.82
C GLU A 417 -8.46 -17.93 -3.04
N PHE A 418 -8.41 -16.62 -2.82
CA PHE A 418 -9.59 -15.88 -2.38
C PHE A 418 -10.60 -15.79 -3.51
N THR A 419 -11.89 -15.92 -3.19
CA THR A 419 -12.99 -15.85 -4.18
C THR A 419 -13.34 -14.43 -4.60
N LYS A 420 -12.78 -13.45 -3.89
CA LYS A 420 -13.00 -12.02 -4.07
C LYS A 420 -11.74 -11.38 -4.63
N SER A 421 -11.84 -10.74 -5.80
CA SER A 421 -10.70 -10.19 -6.55
C SER A 421 -9.91 -9.15 -5.75
N GLY A 422 -10.57 -8.39 -4.88
CA GLY A 422 -9.89 -7.46 -3.97
C GLY A 422 -8.93 -8.18 -3.03
N PHE A 423 -9.28 -9.35 -2.49
CA PHE A 423 -8.37 -10.11 -1.64
C PHE A 423 -7.24 -10.77 -2.43
N GLN A 424 -7.48 -11.17 -3.68
CA GLN A 424 -6.40 -11.64 -4.56
C GLN A 424 -5.39 -10.54 -4.89
N ASN A 425 -5.86 -9.29 -4.92
CA ASN A 425 -5.04 -8.12 -5.18
C ASN A 425 -4.21 -7.69 -3.96
N PHE A 426 -4.70 -8.00 -2.76
CA PHE A 426 -4.17 -7.56 -1.47
C PHE A 426 -2.65 -7.66 -1.40
N ASP A 427 -2.14 -8.79 -1.86
CA ASP A 427 -0.75 -9.21 -1.89
C ASP A 427 0.20 -8.26 -2.64
N PHE A 428 -0.34 -7.49 -3.57
CA PHE A 428 0.43 -6.62 -4.46
C PHE A 428 0.40 -5.15 -4.04
N VAL A 429 -0.62 -4.75 -3.28
CA VAL A 429 -0.95 -3.33 -3.09
C VAL A 429 -1.13 -2.93 -1.64
N ASN A 430 -1.56 -3.80 -0.73
CA ASN A 430 -2.21 -3.36 0.49
C ASN A 430 -1.53 -3.76 1.81
N TYR A 431 -0.28 -3.34 1.94
CA TYR A 431 0.47 -3.37 3.21
C TYR A 431 -0.27 -2.66 4.35
N THR A 432 -0.90 -1.53 4.04
CA THR A 432 -1.82 -0.82 4.92
C THR A 432 -3.18 -0.71 4.23
N PRO A 433 -4.10 -1.65 4.51
CA PRO A 433 -5.41 -1.71 3.84
C PRO A 433 -6.16 -0.38 4.00
N PRO A 434 -6.67 0.21 2.92
CA PRO A 434 -7.26 1.54 2.97
C PRO A 434 -8.67 1.56 3.58
N THR A 435 -9.36 0.43 3.62
CA THR A 435 -10.72 0.30 4.18
C THR A 435 -10.70 -0.40 5.54
N LYS A 436 -11.62 0.00 6.42
CA LYS A 436 -11.75 -0.56 7.77
C LYS A 436 -12.05 -2.05 7.77
N ILE A 437 -12.86 -2.54 6.82
CA ILE A 437 -13.26 -3.95 6.77
C ILE A 437 -12.08 -4.84 6.47
N ILE A 438 -11.33 -4.57 5.39
CA ILE A 438 -10.15 -5.36 5.06
C ILE A 438 -9.15 -5.26 6.20
N ASN A 439 -8.93 -4.05 6.72
CA ASN A 439 -8.03 -3.81 7.84
C ASN A 439 -8.40 -4.71 9.03
N ASN A 440 -9.67 -4.73 9.41
CA ASN A 440 -10.12 -5.55 10.51
C ASN A 440 -10.09 -7.06 10.19
N LEU A 441 -10.46 -7.46 8.97
CA LEU A 441 -10.44 -8.88 8.57
C LEU A 441 -9.01 -9.43 8.53
N VAL A 442 -8.06 -8.65 8.03
CA VAL A 442 -6.64 -9.02 7.97
C VAL A 442 -6.03 -9.03 9.37
N PHE A 443 -6.22 -7.95 10.15
CA PHE A 443 -5.51 -7.79 11.43
C PHE A 443 -6.23 -8.38 12.65
N PHE A 444 -7.55 -8.47 12.64
CA PHE A 444 -8.36 -8.93 13.78
C PHE A 444 -9.22 -10.16 13.46
N LYS A 445 -9.19 -10.69 12.23
CA LYS A 445 -10.06 -11.79 11.76
C LYS A 445 -11.54 -11.55 12.05
N SER A 446 -11.95 -10.29 12.09
CA SER A 446 -13.27 -9.82 12.45
C SER A 446 -13.60 -8.61 11.59
N ILE A 447 -14.89 -8.37 11.33
CA ILE A 447 -15.35 -7.18 10.61
C ILE A 447 -15.27 -5.90 11.45
N THR A 448 -15.28 -6.04 12.76
CA THR A 448 -15.14 -4.95 13.72
C THR A 448 -13.84 -5.08 14.49
N LYS A 449 -13.21 -3.93 14.78
CA LYS A 449 -12.11 -3.87 15.73
C LYS A 449 -12.63 -4.34 17.10
N PRO A 450 -11.98 -5.32 17.76
CA PRO A 450 -12.37 -5.74 19.10
C PRO A 450 -12.40 -4.55 20.07
N ILE A 451 -13.46 -4.44 20.88
CA ILE A 451 -13.53 -3.44 21.94
C ILE A 451 -12.53 -3.83 23.02
N ASP A 452 -11.53 -3.00 23.26
CA ASP A 452 -10.59 -3.19 24.36
C ASP A 452 -11.28 -2.86 25.69
N THR A 453 -11.81 -3.88 26.36
CA THR A 453 -12.56 -3.71 27.62
C THR A 453 -11.66 -3.65 28.86
N THR A 454 -10.35 -3.74 28.71
CA THR A 454 -9.40 -3.78 29.83
C THR A 454 -8.42 -2.63 29.75
N ASN A 455 -8.71 -1.56 30.48
CA ASN A 455 -7.85 -0.39 30.69
C ASN A 455 -6.65 -0.73 31.61
N THR A 456 -5.94 -1.83 31.32
CA THR A 456 -4.67 -2.18 31.95
C THR A 456 -3.54 -1.67 31.07
N ASP A 457 -2.47 -1.11 31.67
CA ASP A 457 -1.24 -0.56 31.07
C ASP A 457 -0.43 -1.59 30.23
N LEU A 458 -1.13 -2.24 29.32
CA LEU A 458 -0.91 -3.59 28.84
C LEU A 458 -1.22 -3.62 27.33
N TYR A 459 -0.67 -2.64 26.62
CA TYR A 459 -0.23 -2.77 25.22
C TYR A 459 0.69 -4.00 24.98
N LYS A 460 0.97 -4.78 26.05
CA LYS A 460 1.80 -5.99 26.17
C LYS A 460 1.07 -7.32 25.97
N ASN A 461 -0.26 -7.38 25.91
CA ASN A 461 -0.97 -8.64 25.62
C ASN A 461 -1.31 -8.72 24.14
N ASN A 462 -0.27 -9.07 23.38
CA ASN A 462 -0.31 -9.64 22.05
C ASN A 462 -1.61 -10.44 21.78
N TYR A 463 -2.45 -10.00 20.85
CA TYR A 463 -3.72 -10.67 20.51
C TYR A 463 -3.54 -12.13 20.07
N ILE A 464 -2.36 -12.49 19.55
CA ILE A 464 -1.98 -13.89 19.27
C ILE A 464 -1.89 -14.69 20.57
N TYR A 465 -1.37 -14.12 21.66
CA TYR A 465 -1.27 -14.74 22.97
C TYR A 465 -2.65 -15.04 23.59
N THR A 466 -3.60 -14.11 23.50
CA THR A 466 -4.96 -14.31 24.04
C THR A 466 -5.76 -15.34 23.23
N THR A 467 -5.53 -15.40 21.91
CA THR A 467 -6.09 -16.43 21.03
C THR A 467 -5.57 -17.82 21.39
N LEU A 468 -4.29 -17.94 21.77
CA LEU A 468 -3.72 -19.20 22.23
C LEU A 468 -4.30 -19.65 23.58
N LEU A 469 -4.50 -18.74 24.54
CA LEU A 469 -5.12 -19.06 25.84
C LEU A 469 -6.59 -19.53 25.71
N GLY A 470 -7.34 -18.97 24.75
CA GLY A 470 -8.75 -19.34 24.49
C GLY A 470 -8.97 -20.78 24.00
N TYR A 471 -7.91 -21.45 23.52
CA TYR A 471 -7.95 -22.86 23.10
C TYR A 471 -7.47 -23.84 24.19
N GLY A 472 -7.43 -23.41 25.46
CA GLY A 472 -7.14 -24.28 26.61
C GLY A 472 -5.66 -24.53 26.85
N TYR A 473 -4.80 -23.59 26.46
CA TYR A 473 -3.37 -23.63 26.77
C TYR A 473 -3.15 -23.31 28.26
N GLU A 474 -2.98 -24.35 29.09
CA GLU A 474 -2.10 -24.27 30.26
C GLU A 474 -0.73 -24.87 29.87
N GLU A 475 0.32 -24.40 30.55
CA GLU A 475 1.73 -24.67 30.22
C GLU A 475 2.04 -26.16 29.95
N ALA A 476 2.67 -26.37 28.78
CA ALA A 476 3.51 -27.48 28.33
C ALA A 476 3.50 -28.81 29.12
N GLU A 477 2.93 -29.87 28.50
CA GLU A 477 3.58 -31.20 28.40
C GLU A 477 2.86 -32.22 27.48
N VAL A 478 1.73 -31.89 26.83
CA VAL A 478 0.92 -32.88 26.10
C VAL A 478 0.77 -32.53 24.62
N TYR A 479 1.81 -32.72 23.81
CA TYR A 479 1.72 -32.57 22.35
C TYR A 479 2.26 -33.80 21.60
N LYS A 480 1.63 -34.95 21.83
CA LYS A 480 1.63 -36.07 20.89
C LYS A 480 0.25 -36.23 20.26
N GLY A 481 0.15 -35.97 18.97
CA GLY A 481 -1.02 -36.17 18.11
C GLY A 481 -1.81 -34.93 17.70
N SER A 482 -1.37 -33.70 18.00
CA SER A 482 -2.11 -32.47 17.67
C SER A 482 -1.71 -31.89 16.30
N ASP A 483 -2.61 -31.09 15.70
CA ASP A 483 -2.30 -30.36 14.47
C ASP A 483 -1.17 -29.35 14.67
N LEU A 484 -0.95 -28.87 15.90
CA LEU A 484 0.20 -28.05 16.26
C LEU A 484 1.51 -28.86 16.25
N GLU A 485 1.55 -30.09 16.80
CA GLU A 485 2.72 -30.98 16.70
C GLU A 485 3.01 -31.31 15.24
N ARG A 486 1.99 -31.49 14.40
CA ARG A 486 2.17 -31.64 12.95
C ARG A 486 2.77 -30.38 12.32
N LEU A 487 2.25 -29.19 12.63
CA LEU A 487 2.75 -27.92 12.08
C LEU A 487 4.17 -27.60 12.55
N THR A 488 4.50 -27.85 13.82
CA THR A 488 5.86 -27.70 14.37
C THR A 488 6.80 -28.78 13.86
N THR A 489 6.41 -30.05 13.83
CA THR A 489 7.24 -31.16 13.29
C THR A 489 7.48 -31.01 11.78
N ILE A 490 6.51 -30.49 11.02
CA ILE A 490 6.69 -30.16 9.61
C ILE A 490 7.63 -28.96 9.46
N GLY A 491 7.48 -27.90 10.27
CA GLY A 491 8.40 -26.77 10.30
C GLY A 491 9.83 -27.17 10.67
N THR A 492 10.02 -28.05 11.65
CA THR A 492 11.34 -28.56 12.09
C THR A 492 11.95 -29.55 11.10
N ARG A 493 11.16 -30.39 10.43
CA ARG A 493 11.67 -31.31 9.38
C ARG A 493 11.98 -30.63 8.05
N LEU A 494 11.38 -29.47 7.80
CA LEU A 494 11.65 -28.65 6.62
C LEU A 494 12.78 -27.61 6.86
N GLY A 495 13.33 -27.53 8.08
CA GLY A 495 14.38 -26.58 8.46
C GLY A 495 13.90 -25.13 8.65
N ILE A 496 12.60 -24.92 8.79
CA ILE A 496 11.95 -23.59 8.86
C ILE A 496 11.67 -23.18 10.33
N LEU A 497 11.51 -24.16 11.23
CA LEU A 497 11.30 -23.93 12.66
C LEU A 497 12.25 -24.81 13.48
N ASP A 498 13.32 -24.22 14.02
CA ASP A 498 14.06 -24.81 15.13
C ASP A 498 13.53 -24.23 16.44
N PHE A 499 12.79 -25.04 17.20
CA PHE A 499 12.28 -24.68 18.52
C PHE A 499 13.06 -25.38 19.65
N GLU A 500 14.31 -25.79 19.42
CA GLU A 500 15.22 -26.02 20.55
C GLU A 500 15.66 -24.66 21.15
N GLY A 501 14.78 -24.07 21.97
CA GLY A 501 15.20 -23.11 23.00
C GLY A 501 14.94 -21.62 22.79
N ILE A 502 14.14 -21.20 21.79
CA ILE A 502 13.86 -19.77 21.57
C ILE A 502 12.67 -19.30 22.42
N LYS A 503 12.91 -18.36 23.35
CA LYS A 503 11.86 -17.59 24.03
C LYS A 503 11.23 -16.64 23.03
N VAL A 504 9.92 -16.77 22.78
CA VAL A 504 9.15 -15.81 21.98
C VAL A 504 9.00 -14.52 22.77
N PRO A 505 9.55 -13.39 22.30
CA PRO A 505 9.53 -12.13 23.04
C PRO A 505 8.15 -11.45 23.13
N SER A 506 7.92 -10.65 24.18
CA SER A 506 6.63 -10.05 24.56
C SER A 506 6.28 -8.69 23.92
N PHE A 507 6.92 -8.30 22.82
CA PHE A 507 6.96 -6.90 22.35
C PHE A 507 6.23 -6.63 21.05
N ILE A 508 5.19 -7.41 20.75
CA ILE A 508 4.45 -7.16 19.52
C ILE A 508 3.86 -5.72 19.54
N SER A 509 4.47 -4.82 18.77
CA SER A 509 4.04 -3.46 18.51
C SER A 509 2.92 -3.53 17.46
N PRO A 510 1.76 -2.86 17.64
CA PRO A 510 0.58 -3.04 16.78
C PRO A 510 0.74 -2.73 15.27
N ALA A 511 1.92 -2.37 14.75
CA ALA A 511 2.11 -2.12 13.33
C ALA A 511 2.90 -3.20 12.58
N GLY A 512 3.94 -3.81 13.18
CA GLY A 512 4.83 -4.74 12.47
C GLY A 512 4.46 -6.21 12.62
N ASP A 513 3.90 -6.60 13.75
CA ASP A 513 3.81 -8.03 14.10
C ASP A 513 2.58 -8.75 13.56
N ALA A 514 1.51 -8.00 13.24
CA ALA A 514 0.38 -8.54 12.50
C ALA A 514 0.69 -8.63 10.98
N ILE A 515 1.61 -7.81 10.48
CA ILE A 515 2.08 -7.83 9.09
C ILE A 515 2.97 -9.06 8.85
N VAL A 516 3.82 -9.44 9.83
CA VAL A 516 4.64 -10.67 9.81
C VAL A 516 3.81 -11.95 9.98
N ALA A 517 2.82 -11.97 10.89
CA ALA A 517 1.91 -13.11 11.01
C ALA A 517 1.05 -13.32 9.75
N SER A 518 0.73 -12.23 9.04
CA SER A 518 -0.07 -12.28 7.81
C SER A 518 0.75 -12.67 6.59
N ALA A 519 2.01 -12.22 6.47
CA ALA A 519 2.89 -12.60 5.37
C ALA A 519 3.34 -14.09 5.46
N GLN A 520 3.40 -14.67 6.67
CA GLN A 520 3.68 -16.09 6.88
C GLN A 520 2.47 -17.02 6.65
N ILE A 521 1.24 -16.55 6.91
CA ILE A 521 0.01 -17.24 6.45
C ILE A 521 -0.14 -17.13 4.93
N TYR A 522 0.25 -15.99 4.38
CA TYR A 522 0.17 -15.65 2.96
C TYR A 522 0.98 -16.63 2.07
N TYR A 523 2.16 -17.09 2.47
CA TYR A 523 3.02 -17.91 1.60
C TYR A 523 2.89 -19.43 1.80
N LEU A 524 2.62 -19.91 3.03
CA LEU A 524 2.58 -21.36 3.34
C LEU A 524 1.42 -22.14 2.68
N LYS A 525 0.49 -21.44 2.04
CA LYS A 525 -0.67 -22.09 1.39
C LYS A 525 -0.78 -21.89 -0.10
N ARG A 526 -0.04 -20.96 -0.72
CA ARG A 526 -0.22 -20.65 -2.15
C ARG A 526 0.58 -21.56 -3.10
N LEU A 527 1.51 -22.37 -2.60
CA LEU A 527 2.42 -23.11 -3.48
C LEU A 527 2.77 -24.53 -3.04
N LYS A 528 2.40 -24.97 -1.83
CA LYS A 528 2.92 -26.25 -1.32
C LYS A 528 2.00 -27.01 -0.36
N GLY A 529 1.64 -28.27 -0.59
CA GLY A 529 2.01 -29.16 -1.70
C GLY A 529 3.45 -29.12 -2.20
#